data_AF-A0A961CUS1-F1
#
_entry.id   AF-A0A961CUS1-F1
#
_cell.length_a   1.000
_cell.length_b   1.000
_cell.length_c   1.000
_cell.angle_alpha   90.00
_cell.angle_beta   90.00
_cell.angle_gamma   90.00
#
_symmetry.space_group_name_H-M   'P 1'
#
loop_
_entity.id
_entity.type
_entity.pdbx_description
1 polymer ?
#
loop_
_entity_poly.entity_id
_entity_poly.type
_entity_poly.pdbx_seq_one_letter_code
_entity_poly.pdbx_strand_id
1 'polypeptide(L)'
;MTSLLTDPDRSRTREVTFDGTLRDGTVQRVDGADAYEPERSMTTFFRTDGRPTVDCWSVRMASFRTDEILAIRRLEGVEVGAEPALRIV
;
A
#
# COMPACT_ATOMS: atom_id res chain seq x y z
N MET A 1 -9.44 -3.75 -38.26
CA MET A 1 -8.28 -2.83 -38.40
C MET A 1 -8.68 -1.55 -37.70
N THR A 2 -8.28 -1.26 -36.46
CA THR A 2 -6.94 -1.31 -35.89
C THR A 2 -7.04 -1.72 -34.42
N SER A 3 -6.44 -2.86 -34.06
CA SER A 3 -6.08 -3.15 -32.67
C SER A 3 -5.05 -2.11 -32.26
N LEU A 4 -5.45 -1.16 -31.42
CA LEU A 4 -4.51 -0.34 -30.68
C LEU A 4 -4.02 -1.19 -29.52
N LEU A 5 -2.69 -1.31 -29.45
CA LEU A 5 -1.92 -2.01 -28.44
C LEU A 5 -2.61 -1.92 -27.07
N THR A 6 -3.00 -3.07 -26.52
CA THR A 6 -2.92 -3.25 -25.07
C THR A 6 -1.44 -3.08 -24.74
N ASP A 7 -1.05 -1.92 -24.21
CA ASP A 7 0.27 -1.73 -23.64
C ASP A 7 0.53 -2.86 -22.63
N PRO A 8 1.47 -3.79 -22.90
CA PRO A 8 1.82 -4.82 -21.94
C PRO A 8 2.58 -4.24 -20.74
N ASP A 9 2.92 -2.95 -20.78
CA ASP A 9 3.63 -2.21 -19.73
C ASP A 9 2.70 -1.42 -18.79
N ARG A 10 1.41 -1.77 -18.72
CA ARG A 10 0.57 -1.37 -17.57
C ARG A 10 0.85 -2.18 -16.31
N SER A 11 1.81 -3.10 -16.34
CA SER A 11 1.83 -4.29 -15.50
C SER A 11 2.88 -4.31 -14.39
N ARG A 12 3.41 -3.16 -13.96
CA ARG A 12 4.07 -3.06 -12.65
C ARG A 12 3.71 -1.77 -11.93
N THR A 13 2.41 -1.56 -11.67
CA THR A 13 2.07 -0.86 -10.43
C THR A 13 2.62 -1.74 -9.33
N ARG A 14 3.78 -1.39 -8.75
CA ARG A 14 4.30 -2.08 -7.57
C ARG A 14 3.17 -2.03 -6.56
N GLU A 15 2.60 -3.19 -6.25
CA GLU A 15 1.52 -3.27 -5.29
C GLU A 15 2.13 -2.92 -3.94
N VAL A 16 1.93 -1.67 -3.54
CA VAL A 16 2.39 -1.17 -2.25
C VAL A 16 1.48 -1.77 -1.19
N THR A 17 2.09 -2.21 -0.11
CA THR A 17 1.38 -2.78 1.03
C THR A 17 1.85 -2.09 2.30
N PHE A 18 0.94 -1.89 3.25
CA PHE A 18 1.28 -1.38 4.57
C PHE A 18 0.99 -2.41 5.65
N ASP A 19 1.86 -2.47 6.66
CA ASP A 19 1.59 -3.11 7.94
C ASP A 19 1.32 -2.04 9.00
N GLY A 20 0.13 -2.09 9.59
CA GLY A 20 -0.22 -1.36 10.80
C GLY A 20 -0.06 -2.25 12.02
N THR A 21 0.90 -1.94 12.91
CA THR A 21 0.97 -2.57 14.23
C THR A 21 0.02 -1.85 15.17
N LEU A 22 -0.94 -2.57 15.75
CA LEU A 22 -1.92 -2.03 16.68
C LEU A 22 -1.47 -2.23 18.14
N ARG A 23 -2.12 -1.51 19.07
CA ARG A 23 -1.77 -1.47 20.49
C ARG A 23 -1.91 -2.83 21.19
N ASP A 24 -2.85 -3.66 20.73
CA ASP A 24 -3.01 -5.04 21.19
C ASP A 24 -1.91 -6.00 20.68
N GLY A 25 -0.97 -5.49 19.88
CA GLY A 25 0.14 -6.23 19.30
C GLY A 25 -0.20 -6.92 17.98
N THR A 26 -1.44 -6.83 17.51
CA THR A 26 -1.82 -7.37 16.20
C THR A 26 -1.20 -6.56 15.07
N VAL A 27 -0.95 -7.23 13.94
CA VAL A 27 -0.46 -6.59 12.71
C VAL A 27 -1.55 -6.72 11.65
N GLN A 28 -2.08 -5.58 11.23
CA GLN A 28 -3.06 -5.48 10.16
C GLN A 28 -2.36 -5.11 8.86
N ARG A 29 -2.46 -6.01 7.88
CA ARG A 29 -1.96 -5.76 6.52
C ARG A 29 -3.00 -5.05 5.67
N VAL A 30 -2.57 -4.03 4.93
CA VAL A 30 -3.39 -3.26 3.98
C VAL A 30 -2.75 -3.37 2.61
N ASP A 31 -3.23 -4.32 1.82
CA ASP A 31 -2.75 -4.56 0.46
C ASP A 31 -3.32 -3.54 -0.53
N GLY A 32 -2.50 -3.10 -1.48
CA GLY A 32 -2.90 -2.22 -2.58
C GLY A 32 -3.11 -0.74 -2.21
N ALA A 33 -2.86 -0.36 -0.96
CA ALA A 33 -2.79 1.04 -0.56
C ALA A 33 -1.40 1.61 -0.86
N ASP A 34 -1.36 2.85 -1.35
CA ASP A 34 -0.13 3.59 -1.69
C ASP A 34 0.03 4.89 -0.89
N ALA A 35 -1.01 5.31 -0.15
CA ALA A 35 -1.02 6.48 0.71
C ALA A 35 -1.80 6.25 2.00
N TYR A 36 -1.58 7.10 3.01
CA TYR A 36 -2.43 7.18 4.20
C TYR A 36 -2.51 8.62 4.72
N GLU A 37 -3.65 8.98 5.32
CA GLU A 37 -3.86 10.30 5.91
C GLU A 37 -4.55 10.20 7.28
N PRO A 38 -4.20 11.07 8.25
CA PRO A 38 -4.94 11.21 9.49
C PRO A 38 -6.25 11.99 9.27
N GLU A 39 -7.38 11.33 9.47
CA GLU A 39 -8.73 11.89 9.44
C GLU A 39 -9.28 11.99 10.87
N ARG A 40 -8.97 13.10 11.56
CA ARG A 40 -9.38 13.36 12.96
C ARG A 40 -8.84 12.29 13.94
N SER A 41 -9.67 11.30 14.27
CA SER A 41 -9.35 10.20 15.20
C SER A 41 -9.01 8.89 14.48
N MET A 42 -9.03 8.92 13.15
CA MET A 42 -8.78 7.77 12.31
C MET A 42 -7.54 8.00 11.46
N THR A 43 -6.84 6.94 11.11
CA THR A 43 -5.83 6.96 10.05
C THR A 43 -6.32 6.05 8.95
N THR A 44 -6.57 6.63 7.79
CA THR A 44 -7.19 5.96 6.65
C THR A 44 -6.14 5.76 5.57
N PHE A 45 -6.10 4.54 5.04
CA PHE A 45 -5.23 4.12 3.96
C PHE A 45 -5.99 4.22 2.64
N PHE A 46 -5.32 4.69 1.60
CA PHE A 46 -5.89 4.97 0.30
C PHE A 46 -5.10 4.32 -0.81
N ARG A 47 -5.79 4.03 -1.91
CA ARG A 47 -5.20 3.83 -3.23
C ARG A 47 -5.46 5.06 -4.07
N THR A 48 -4.41 5.69 -4.58
CA THR A 48 -4.49 6.92 -5.42
C THR A 48 -4.43 6.62 -6.92
N ASP A 49 -4.21 5.35 -7.30
CA ASP A 49 -3.99 4.89 -8.67
C ASP A 49 -2.83 5.65 -9.36
N GLY A 50 -1.77 5.94 -8.61
CA GLY A 50 -0.56 6.62 -9.09
C GLY A 50 -0.60 8.15 -9.05
N ARG A 51 -1.69 8.75 -8.51
CA ARG A 51 -1.74 10.20 -8.29
C ARG A 51 -0.86 10.60 -7.10
N PRO A 52 -0.25 11.80 -7.12
CA PRO A 52 0.68 12.25 -6.08
C PRO A 52 -0.01 12.69 -4.78
N THR A 53 -1.34 12.76 -4.74
CA THR A 53 -2.11 13.28 -3.60
C THR A 53 -3.38 12.46 -3.43
N VAL A 54 -3.85 12.34 -2.18
CA VAL A 54 -5.17 11.79 -1.87
C VAL A 54 -6.22 12.83 -2.23
N ASP A 55 -7.11 12.49 -3.15
CA ASP A 55 -8.15 13.37 -3.67
C ASP A 55 -9.51 12.65 -3.71
N CYS A 56 -10.53 13.31 -4.28
CA CYS A 56 -11.88 12.76 -4.34
C CYS A 56 -12.02 11.49 -5.22
N TRP A 57 -10.98 11.12 -5.97
CA TRP A 57 -10.93 9.89 -6.78
C TRP A 57 -10.14 8.78 -6.10
N SER A 58 -9.58 9.03 -4.92
CA SER A 58 -8.86 8.02 -4.15
C SER A 58 -9.83 7.05 -3.47
N VAL A 59 -9.45 5.77 -3.44
CA VAL A 59 -10.26 4.69 -2.84
C VAL A 59 -9.76 4.39 -1.44
N ARG A 60 -10.65 4.44 -0.44
CA ARG A 60 -10.34 4.03 0.95
C ARG A 60 -10.18 2.51 1.01
N MET A 61 -9.03 2.04 1.48
CA MET A 61 -8.68 0.62 1.58
C MET A 61 -8.87 0.08 3.00
N ALA A 62 -8.49 0.86 4.02
CA ALA A 62 -8.66 0.53 5.42
C ALA A 62 -8.69 1.81 6.28
N SER A 63 -9.27 1.74 7.48
CA SER A 63 -9.23 2.83 8.44
C SER A 63 -9.16 2.28 9.86
N PHE A 64 -8.23 2.79 10.66
CA PHE A 64 -8.01 2.36 12.04
C PHE A 64 -8.03 3.57 12.96
N ARG A 65 -8.38 3.36 14.24
CA ARG A 65 -8.28 4.43 15.24
C ARG A 65 -6.82 4.85 15.37
N THR A 66 -6.54 6.14 15.23
CA THR A 66 -5.17 6.66 15.29
C THR A 66 -4.53 6.35 16.64
N ASP A 67 -5.30 6.39 17.74
CA ASP A 67 -4.80 6.09 19.08
C ASP A 67 -4.46 4.61 19.30
N GLU A 68 -4.94 3.72 18.43
CA GLU A 68 -4.64 2.28 18.46
C GLU A 68 -3.43 1.90 17.60
N ILE A 69 -2.95 2.78 16.71
CA ILE A 69 -1.82 2.48 15.83
C ILE A 69 -0.51 2.81 16.54
N LEU A 70 0.35 1.80 16.74
CA LEU A 70 1.70 1.98 17.28
C LEU A 70 2.74 2.27 16.20
N ALA A 71 2.58 1.66 15.01
CA ALA A 71 3.48 1.85 13.89
C ALA A 71 2.78 1.58 12.56
N ILE A 72 3.20 2.31 11.53
CA ILE A 72 2.85 2.03 10.13
C ILE A 72 4.16 1.78 9.39
N ARG A 73 4.27 0.64 8.71
CA ARG A 73 5.43 0.29 7.90
C ARG A 73 4.99 0.06 6.47
N ARG A 74 5.63 0.75 5.52
CA ARG A 74 5.50 0.45 4.10
C ARG A 74 6.34 -0.78 3.79
N LEU A 75 5.72 -1.74 3.13
CA LEU A 75 6.41 -2.89 2.58
C LEU A 75 6.68 -2.58 1.12
N GLU A 76 7.96 -2.44 0.79
CA GLU A 76 8.36 -2.43 -0.61
C GLU A 76 8.04 -3.82 -1.16
N GLY A 77 7.26 -3.87 -2.26
CA GLY A 77 6.94 -5.12 -2.91
C GLY A 77 8.23 -5.86 -3.23
N VAL A 78 8.44 -7.02 -2.59
CA VAL A 78 9.43 -7.99 -3.05
C VAL A 78 9.02 -8.30 -4.48
N GLU A 79 9.85 -7.96 -5.46
CA GLU A 79 9.62 -8.41 -6.82
C GLU A 79 9.53 -9.93 -6.74
N VAL A 80 8.35 -10.50 -7.00
CA VAL A 80 8.14 -11.94 -7.03
C VAL A 80 9.01 -12.47 -8.17
N GLY A 81 10.25 -12.85 -7.84
CA GLY A 81 11.33 -13.14 -8.78
C GLY A 81 12.74 -12.82 -8.28
N ALA A 82 12.91 -11.99 -7.24
CA ALA A 82 14.19 -11.79 -6.59
C ALA A 82 14.33 -12.80 -5.42
N GLU A 83 15.04 -13.90 -5.65
CA GLU A 83 15.42 -14.80 -4.56
C GLU A 83 16.12 -13.99 -3.46
N PRO A 84 15.75 -14.14 -2.17
CA PRO A 84 16.41 -13.41 -1.12
C PRO A 84 17.86 -13.85 -1.11
N ALA A 85 18.76 -12.94 -1.48
CA ALA A 85 20.20 -13.16 -1.38
C ALA A 85 20.52 -13.42 0.09
N LEU A 86 20.58 -14.70 0.44
CA LEU A 86 20.94 -15.22 1.75
C LEU A 86 22.36 -14.74 2.03
N ARG A 87 22.49 -13.64 2.79
CA ARG A 87 23.78 -13.14 3.24
C ARG A 87 24.21 -13.99 4.45
N ILE A 88 24.92 -15.07 4.16
CA ILE A 88 25.65 -15.84 5.17
C ILE A 88 26.87 -14.99 5.59
N VAL A 89 27.03 -14.82 6.90
CA VAL A 89 28.17 -14.18 7.58
C VAL A 89 29.36 -15.15 7.61
#